data_AF-A0A945W1G8-F1
#
_entry.id   AF-A0A945W1G8-F1
#
_cell.length_a   1.000
_cell.length_b   1.000
_cell.length_c   1.000
_cell.angle_alpha   90.00
_cell.angle_beta   90.00
_cell.angle_gamma   90.00
#
_symmetry.space_group_name_H-M   'P 1'
#
loop_
_entity.id
_entity.type
_entity.pdbx_description
1 polymer ?
#
loop_
_entity_poly.entity_id
_entity_poly.type
_entity_poly.pdbx_seq_one_letter_code
_entity_poly.pdbx_strand_id
1 'polypeptide(L)'
;MNQKQPLSFSIKPDVITMRIFWCLLGFELFIVFLDVFINHYEWCSVGSIRRMINITREDSLSNWFSSIQAIAVGVVIWLTAICVRKQMQGDYYKRQFYCWAGIGTFFIYLGIDDAIKFHERMGTAYHVLLFDDDSSSANEGVLGSLYDFFPSYTWQMVFGPFFLAIGIFIVWFLWKALEPRKLWYWFLVGM
;
A
#
# COMPACT_ATOMS: atom_id res chain seq x y z
N MET A 1 -2.18 -14.80 51.74
CA MET A 1 -1.54 -14.62 50.42
C MET A 1 -2.64 -14.72 49.36
N ASN A 2 -3.03 -13.60 48.73
CA ASN A 2 -4.04 -13.59 47.66
C ASN A 2 -3.39 -14.09 46.36
N GLN A 3 -3.75 -15.30 45.94
CA GLN A 3 -3.39 -15.82 44.61
C GLN A 3 -4.16 -14.99 43.57
N LYS A 4 -3.46 -14.13 42.85
CA LYS A 4 -3.99 -13.47 41.66
C LYS A 4 -4.23 -14.54 40.60
N GLN A 5 -5.49 -14.89 40.34
CA GLN A 5 -5.82 -15.75 39.21
C GLN A 5 -5.37 -15.06 37.92
N PRO A 6 -4.63 -15.75 37.02
CA PRO A 6 -4.28 -15.17 35.74
C PRO A 6 -5.57 -14.94 34.95
N LEU A 7 -5.82 -13.69 34.57
CA LEU A 7 -6.89 -13.33 33.65
C LEU A 7 -6.69 -14.10 32.34
N SER A 8 -7.48 -15.15 32.12
CA SER A 8 -7.44 -15.94 30.89
C SER A 8 -8.24 -15.19 29.81
N PHE A 9 -7.58 -14.30 29.07
CA PHE A 9 -8.17 -13.71 27.87
C PHE A 9 -8.09 -14.71 26.71
N SER A 10 -9.22 -15.28 26.32
CA SER A 10 -9.34 -16.03 25.07
C SER A 10 -9.55 -15.04 23.92
N ILE A 11 -8.46 -14.59 23.31
CA ILE A 11 -8.51 -13.79 22.09
C ILE A 11 -8.92 -14.71 20.95
N LYS A 12 -10.05 -14.43 20.30
CA LYS A 12 -10.47 -15.11 19.07
C LYS A 12 -9.98 -14.30 17.86
N PRO A 13 -8.78 -14.58 17.32
CA PRO A 13 -8.15 -13.75 16.29
C PRO A 13 -9.04 -13.62 15.05
N ASP A 14 -9.70 -14.69 14.61
CA ASP A 14 -10.53 -14.69 13.41
C ASP A 14 -11.70 -13.71 13.51
N VAL A 15 -12.35 -13.64 14.68
CA VAL A 15 -13.48 -12.73 14.92
C VAL A 15 -13.01 -11.28 14.92
N ILE A 16 -11.84 -11.00 15.51
CA ILE A 16 -11.26 -9.66 15.54
C ILE A 16 -10.88 -9.23 14.12
N THR A 17 -10.18 -10.08 13.37
CA THR A 17 -9.79 -9.81 11.98
C THR A 17 -11.00 -9.52 11.11
N MET A 18 -12.06 -10.33 11.20
CA MET A 18 -13.30 -10.09 10.45
C MET A 18 -13.97 -8.78 10.83
N ARG A 19 -14.03 -8.44 12.12
CA ARG A 19 -14.58 -7.15 12.56
C ARG A 19 -13.78 -5.98 12.02
N ILE A 20 -12.45 -6.05 12.09
CA ILE A 20 -11.58 -5.01 11.53
C ILE A 20 -11.82 -4.87 10.03
N PHE A 21 -11.85 -5.98 9.28
CA PHE A 21 -12.12 -5.98 7.84
C PHE A 21 -13.44 -5.28 7.51
N TRP A 22 -14.55 -5.70 8.12
CA TRP A 22 -15.87 -5.10 7.85
C TRP A 22 -15.96 -3.63 8.29
N CYS A 23 -15.28 -3.25 9.38
CA CYS A 23 -15.22 -1.85 9.79
C CYS A 23 -14.46 -0.98 8.77
N LEU A 24 -13.30 -1.44 8.30
CA LEU A 24 -12.49 -0.71 7.30
C LEU A 24 -13.24 -0.62 5.97
N LEU A 25 -13.76 -1.74 5.47
CA LEU A 25 -14.56 -1.77 4.24
C LEU A 25 -15.80 -0.86 4.35
N GLY A 26 -16.49 -0.90 5.50
CA GLY A 26 -17.63 -0.03 5.74
C GLY A 26 -17.26 1.46 5.70
N PHE A 27 -16.08 1.82 6.20
CA PHE A 27 -15.58 3.19 6.15
C PHE A 27 -15.19 3.62 4.72
N GLU A 28 -14.59 2.75 3.93
CA GLU A 28 -14.28 3.02 2.51
C GLU A 28 -15.56 3.23 1.70
N LEU A 29 -16.54 2.34 1.86
CA LEU A 29 -17.85 2.47 1.22
C LEU A 29 -18.57 3.76 1.65
N PHE A 30 -18.39 4.16 2.91
CA PHE A 30 -18.92 5.42 3.41
C PHE A 30 -18.24 6.63 2.75
N ILE A 31 -16.92 6.61 2.53
CA ILE A 31 -16.22 7.68 1.80
C ILE A 31 -16.74 7.77 0.36
N VAL A 32 -16.87 6.63 -0.34
CA VAL A 32 -17.43 6.59 -1.70
C VAL A 32 -18.86 7.14 -1.73
N PHE A 33 -19.68 6.74 -0.76
CA PHE A 33 -21.02 7.29 -0.60
C PHE A 33 -20.96 8.82 -0.45
N LEU A 34 -20.13 9.33 0.46
CA LEU A 34 -19.99 10.77 0.66
C LEU A 34 -19.54 11.50 -0.62
N ASP A 35 -18.63 10.93 -1.40
CA ASP A 35 -18.20 11.52 -2.67
C ASP A 35 -19.36 11.68 -3.65
N VAL A 36 -20.16 10.61 -3.84
CA VAL A 36 -21.33 10.65 -4.72
C VAL A 36 -22.32 11.74 -4.25
N PHE A 37 -22.63 11.81 -2.96
CA PHE A 37 -23.65 12.75 -2.48
C PHE A 37 -23.15 14.20 -2.40
N ILE A 38 -21.92 14.41 -1.96
CA ILE A 38 -21.38 15.75 -1.72
C ILE A 38 -20.76 16.34 -3.00
N ASN A 39 -20.05 15.54 -3.81
CA ASN A 39 -19.42 16.02 -5.03
C ASN A 39 -20.32 15.91 -6.25
N HIS A 40 -20.98 14.77 -6.48
CA HIS A 40 -21.81 14.57 -7.67
C HIS A 40 -23.21 15.19 -7.54
N TYR A 41 -23.89 15.00 -6.40
CA TYR A 41 -25.21 15.62 -6.14
C TYR A 41 -25.14 17.00 -5.49
N GLU A 42 -23.94 17.52 -5.23
CA GLU A 42 -23.69 18.86 -4.68
C GLU A 42 -24.43 19.19 -3.37
N TRP A 43 -24.61 18.20 -2.49
CA TRP A 43 -25.29 18.40 -1.19
C TRP A 43 -24.60 19.43 -0.27
N CYS A 44 -23.36 19.79 -0.57
CA CYS A 44 -22.62 20.84 0.13
C CYS A 44 -22.13 21.89 -0.87
N SER A 45 -22.43 23.16 -0.63
CA SER A 45 -21.92 24.28 -1.44
C SER A 45 -20.48 24.68 -1.10
N VAL A 46 -19.90 24.16 -0.01
CA VAL A 46 -18.55 24.52 0.45
C VAL A 46 -17.51 23.74 -0.36
N GLY A 47 -16.77 24.45 -1.22
CA GLY A 47 -15.75 23.86 -2.09
C GLY A 47 -14.64 23.10 -1.36
N SER A 48 -14.23 23.55 -0.17
CA SER A 48 -13.21 22.85 0.63
C SER A 48 -13.68 21.48 1.12
N ILE A 49 -14.97 21.35 1.50
CA ILE A 49 -15.55 20.08 1.96
C ILE A 49 -15.68 19.11 0.77
N ARG A 50 -16.15 19.62 -0.37
CA ARG A 50 -16.21 18.88 -1.64
C ARG A 50 -14.82 18.32 -2.02
N ARG A 51 -13.79 19.17 -2.02
CA ARG A 51 -12.40 18.76 -2.29
C ARG A 51 -11.88 17.70 -1.32
N MET A 52 -12.12 17.86 -0.02
CA MET A 52 -11.67 16.92 1.00
C MET A 52 -12.27 15.52 0.80
N ILE A 53 -13.52 15.44 0.35
CA ILE A 53 -14.26 14.17 0.19
C ILE A 53 -14.07 13.57 -1.21
N ASN A 54 -13.55 14.35 -2.16
CA ASN A 54 -13.37 13.90 -3.54
C ASN A 54 -12.32 12.77 -3.63
N ILE A 55 -12.78 11.57 -3.96
CA ILE A 55 -11.94 10.36 -4.02
C ILE A 55 -10.91 10.39 -5.15
N THR A 56 -11.12 11.19 -6.19
CA THR A 56 -10.18 11.31 -7.32
C THR A 56 -9.03 12.27 -7.02
N ARG A 57 -9.04 12.91 -5.85
CA ARG A 57 -7.99 13.83 -5.44
C ARG A 57 -6.97 13.14 -4.56
N GLU A 58 -5.71 13.45 -4.82
CA GLU A 58 -4.58 12.99 -4.01
C GLU A 58 -4.53 13.71 -2.63
N ASP A 59 -5.12 14.90 -2.51
CA ASP A 59 -5.28 15.64 -1.24
C ASP A 59 -6.65 15.39 -0.57
N SER A 60 -7.12 14.14 -0.58
CA SER A 60 -8.43 13.74 -0.06
C SER A 60 -8.38 12.91 1.22
N LEU A 61 -9.53 12.83 1.90
CA LEU A 61 -9.75 11.93 3.03
C LEU A 61 -9.54 10.47 2.64
N SER A 62 -9.91 10.10 1.41
CA SER A 62 -9.71 8.75 0.89
C SER A 62 -8.23 8.40 0.82
N ASN A 63 -7.41 9.28 0.24
CA ASN A 63 -5.97 9.04 0.13
C ASN A 63 -5.29 9.01 1.51
N TRP A 64 -5.69 9.91 2.42
CA TRP A 64 -5.20 9.89 3.80
C TRP A 64 -5.50 8.57 4.51
N PHE A 65 -6.73 8.05 4.35
CA PHE A 65 -7.15 6.81 4.98
C PHE A 65 -6.40 5.60 4.39
N SER A 66 -6.30 5.48 3.06
CA SER A 66 -5.58 4.40 2.39
C SER A 66 -4.08 4.41 2.72
N SER A 67 -3.45 5.58 2.79
CA SER A 67 -2.05 5.72 3.22
C SER A 67 -1.82 5.18 4.64
N ILE A 68 -2.70 5.51 5.59
CA ILE A 68 -2.60 5.00 6.97
C ILE A 68 -2.83 3.49 7.01
N GLN A 69 -3.80 2.97 6.25
CA GLN A 69 -4.04 1.53 6.14
C GLN A 69 -2.79 0.81 5.60
N ALA A 70 -2.14 1.33 4.56
CA ALA A 70 -0.91 0.76 4.01
C ALA A 70 0.21 0.73 5.04
N ILE A 71 0.42 1.81 5.80
CA ILE A 71 1.40 1.84 6.91
C ILE A 71 1.04 0.81 7.98
N ALA A 72 -0.24 0.71 8.36
CA ALA A 72 -0.68 -0.24 9.38
C ALA A 72 -0.45 -1.69 8.95
N VAL A 73 -0.75 -2.03 7.69
CA VAL A 73 -0.43 -3.34 7.09
C VAL A 73 1.08 -3.59 7.15
N GLY A 74 1.89 -2.62 6.75
CA GLY A 74 3.35 -2.73 6.80
C GLY A 74 3.89 -2.95 8.22
N VAL A 75 3.32 -2.28 9.23
CA VAL A 75 3.65 -2.50 10.65
C VAL A 75 3.28 -3.90 11.12
N VAL A 76 2.09 -4.40 10.79
CA VAL A 76 1.66 -5.78 11.15
C VAL A 76 2.59 -6.82 10.51
N ILE A 77 2.98 -6.61 9.25
CA ILE A 77 3.94 -7.47 8.55
C ILE A 77 5.32 -7.41 9.22
N TRP A 78 5.78 -6.22 9.64
CA TRP A 78 7.02 -6.06 10.39
C TRP A 78 7.00 -6.79 11.74
N LEU A 79 5.88 -6.70 12.47
CA LEU A 79 5.69 -7.46 13.72
C LEU A 79 5.75 -8.96 13.45
N THR A 80 5.16 -9.41 12.35
CA THR A 80 5.26 -10.81 11.89
C THR A 80 6.71 -11.21 11.63
N ALA A 81 7.51 -10.36 10.96
CA ALA A 81 8.93 -10.60 10.75
C ALA A 81 9.67 -10.78 12.09
N ILE A 82 9.45 -9.89 13.06
CA ILE A 82 10.07 -9.95 14.39
C ILE A 82 9.68 -11.25 15.12
N CYS A 83 8.41 -11.64 15.06
CA CYS A 83 7.93 -12.89 15.65
C CYS A 83 8.61 -14.12 15.01
N VAL A 84 8.70 -14.17 13.68
CA VAL A 84 9.40 -15.24 12.95
C VAL A 84 10.86 -15.32 13.37
N ARG A 85 11.55 -14.18 13.50
CA ARG A 85 12.94 -14.14 13.95
C ARG A 85 13.12 -14.69 15.37
N LYS A 86 12.18 -14.43 16.27
CA LYS A 86 12.24 -14.91 17.67
C LYS A 86 11.99 -16.41 17.80
N GLN A 87 11.23 -17.00 16.89
CA GLN A 87 10.80 -18.40 16.98
C GLN A 87 11.81 -19.40 16.40
N MET A 88 12.87 -18.94 15.72
CA MET A 88 13.63 -19.81 14.83
C MET A 88 15.14 -19.73 15.06
N GLN A 89 15.79 -20.90 15.21
CA GLN A 89 17.25 -21.04 15.21
C GLN A 89 17.71 -21.59 13.83
N GLY A 90 18.50 -20.82 13.07
CA GLY A 90 19.12 -21.27 11.81
C GLY A 90 19.10 -20.25 10.66
N ASP A 91 19.93 -20.47 9.62
CA ASP A 91 20.13 -19.53 8.50
C ASP A 91 18.96 -19.46 7.51
N TYR A 92 18.24 -20.57 7.29
CA TYR A 92 17.02 -20.58 6.45
C TYR A 92 15.96 -19.58 6.95
N TYR A 93 15.87 -19.41 8.27
CA TYR A 93 14.90 -18.54 8.91
C TYR A 93 15.32 -17.07 8.93
N LYS A 94 16.62 -16.77 8.78
CA LYS A 94 17.09 -15.40 8.52
C LYS A 94 16.54 -14.90 7.19
N ARG A 95 16.52 -15.74 6.14
CA ARG A 95 15.96 -15.35 4.84
C ARG A 95 14.47 -15.00 4.95
N GLN A 96 13.69 -15.80 5.67
CA GLN A 96 12.27 -15.52 5.89
C GLN A 96 12.04 -14.20 6.63
N PHE A 97 12.87 -13.90 7.65
CA PHE A 97 12.84 -12.60 8.31
C PHE A 97 13.03 -11.44 7.32
N TYR A 98 14.05 -11.50 6.46
CA TYR A 98 14.31 -10.44 5.48
C TYR A 98 13.20 -10.31 4.45
N CYS A 99 12.59 -11.42 4.01
CA CYS A 99 11.43 -11.37 3.12
C CYS A 99 10.25 -10.64 3.78
N TRP A 100 9.87 -11.02 5.00
CA TRP A 100 8.79 -10.34 5.73
C TRP A 100 9.12 -8.87 6.04
N ALA A 101 10.33 -8.57 6.49
CA ALA A 101 10.78 -7.20 6.76
C ALA A 101 10.81 -6.35 5.48
N GLY A 102 11.20 -6.93 4.35
CA GLY A 102 11.18 -6.27 3.04
C GLY A 102 9.76 -5.89 2.62
N ILE A 103 8.82 -6.83 2.71
CA ILE A 103 7.40 -6.57 2.40
C ILE A 103 6.83 -5.51 3.34
N GLY A 104 7.08 -5.62 4.66
CA GLY A 104 6.59 -4.64 5.63
C GLY A 104 7.13 -3.24 5.38
N THR A 105 8.42 -3.13 5.05
CA THR A 105 9.06 -1.87 4.65
C THR A 105 8.44 -1.30 3.38
N PHE A 106 8.16 -2.14 2.39
CA PHE A 106 7.54 -1.72 1.14
C PHE A 106 6.14 -1.14 1.37
N PHE A 107 5.29 -1.77 2.18
CA PHE A 107 3.96 -1.22 2.50
C PHE A 107 4.03 0.10 3.30
N ILE A 108 4.98 0.23 4.22
CA ILE A 108 5.24 1.51 4.91
C ILE A 108 5.69 2.57 3.90
N TYR A 109 6.58 2.21 2.98
CA TYR A 109 7.03 3.10 1.91
C TYR A 109 5.86 3.56 1.05
N LEU A 110 4.96 2.66 0.61
CA LEU A 110 3.78 3.04 -0.18
C LEU A 110 2.91 4.06 0.55
N GLY A 111 2.59 3.82 1.83
CA GLY A 111 1.77 4.77 2.57
C GLY A 111 2.45 6.11 2.86
N ILE A 112 3.79 6.15 2.97
CA ILE A 112 4.53 7.42 3.06
C ILE A 112 4.57 8.12 1.70
N ASP A 113 4.83 7.37 0.63
CA ASP A 113 4.93 7.85 -0.74
C ASP A 113 3.64 8.55 -1.17
N ASP A 114 2.48 7.93 -0.95
CA ASP A 114 1.18 8.52 -1.23
C ASP A 114 0.90 9.77 -0.37
N ALA A 115 1.39 9.80 0.88
CA ALA A 115 1.20 10.95 1.76
C ALA A 115 2.06 12.17 1.37
N ILE A 116 3.26 11.96 0.82
CA ILE A 116 4.18 13.04 0.43
C ILE A 116 4.27 13.24 -1.08
N LYS A 117 3.57 12.41 -1.87
CA LYS A 117 3.58 12.39 -3.33
C LYS A 117 4.99 12.21 -3.90
N PHE A 118 5.77 11.29 -3.33
CA PHE A 118 7.18 11.18 -3.69
C PHE A 118 7.36 10.68 -5.12
N HIS A 119 6.61 9.67 -5.56
CA HIS A 119 6.65 9.17 -6.93
C HIS A 119 6.23 10.24 -7.95
N GLU A 120 5.24 11.09 -7.63
CA GLU A 120 4.87 12.24 -8.48
C GLU A 120 6.02 13.24 -8.60
N ARG A 121 6.61 13.65 -7.47
CA ARG A 121 7.72 14.63 -7.45
C ARG A 121 8.94 14.11 -8.20
N MET A 122 9.27 12.83 -8.03
CA MET A 122 10.35 12.18 -8.77
C MET A 122 10.04 12.05 -10.25
N GLY A 123 8.79 11.73 -10.62
CA GLY A 123 8.34 11.69 -12.00
C GLY A 123 8.48 13.05 -12.70
N THR A 124 8.11 14.15 -12.02
CA THR A 124 8.29 15.51 -12.52
C THR A 124 9.77 15.85 -12.68
N ALA A 125 10.62 15.54 -11.69
CA ALA A 125 12.05 15.79 -11.79
C ALA A 125 12.70 15.02 -12.95
N TYR A 126 12.28 13.76 -13.16
CA TYR A 126 12.76 12.93 -14.27
C TYR A 126 12.28 13.46 -15.63
N HIS A 127 11.05 13.95 -15.72
CA HIS A 127 10.52 14.59 -16.92
C HIS A 127 11.38 15.81 -17.32
N VAL A 128 11.64 16.71 -16.37
CA VAL A 128 12.48 17.91 -16.62
C VAL A 128 13.88 17.52 -17.11
N LEU A 129 14.52 16.54 -16.45
CA LEU A 129 15.88 16.11 -16.83
C LEU A 129 15.97 15.47 -18.23
N LEU A 130 14.91 14.82 -18.71
CA LEU A 130 14.93 14.12 -20.00
C LEU A 130 14.36 14.94 -21.16
N PHE A 131 13.43 15.86 -20.89
CA PHE A 131 12.64 16.51 -21.94
C PHE A 131 12.73 18.05 -21.96
N ASP A 132 13.21 18.69 -20.89
CA ASP A 132 13.40 20.17 -20.88
C ASP A 132 14.84 20.59 -21.23
N ASP A 133 15.79 19.67 -21.33
CA ASP A 133 17.10 19.97 -21.93
C ASP A 133 16.94 19.99 -23.46
N ASP A 134 17.18 21.16 -24.08
CA ASP A 134 17.10 21.49 -25.53
C ASP A 134 18.00 20.63 -26.45
N SER A 135 18.40 19.43 -26.02
CA SER A 135 19.02 18.43 -26.87
C SER A 135 17.93 17.63 -27.58
N SER A 136 17.68 18.01 -28.83
CA SER A 136 16.86 17.34 -29.84
C SER A 136 17.27 15.88 -30.17
N SER A 137 17.94 15.19 -29.24
CA SER A 137 18.45 13.83 -29.32
C SER A 137 17.80 12.85 -28.33
N ALA A 138 16.99 13.32 -27.37
CA ALA A 138 16.28 12.44 -26.44
C ALA A 138 15.11 11.65 -27.09
N ASN A 139 14.66 12.09 -28.27
CA ASN A 139 13.53 11.51 -29.00
C ASN A 139 13.87 10.34 -29.95
N GLU A 140 15.15 9.98 -30.13
CA GLU A 140 15.54 8.93 -31.10
C GLU A 140 16.00 7.61 -30.45
N GLY A 141 15.62 7.36 -29.19
CA GLY A 141 16.06 6.17 -28.44
C GLY A 141 14.93 5.33 -27.85
N VAL A 142 15.30 4.20 -27.22
CA VAL A 142 14.40 3.31 -26.46
C VAL A 142 13.58 4.08 -25.42
N LEU A 143 14.15 5.15 -24.84
CA LEU A 143 13.46 6.02 -23.87
C LEU A 143 12.39 6.90 -24.51
N GLY A 144 12.60 7.42 -25.73
CA GLY A 144 11.58 8.16 -26.48
C GLY A 144 10.40 7.27 -26.88
N SER A 145 10.68 6.04 -27.32
CA SER A 145 9.63 5.05 -27.61
C SER A 145 8.84 4.62 -26.37
N LEU A 146 9.47 4.53 -25.19
CA LEU A 146 8.78 4.23 -23.92
C LEU A 146 7.92 5.41 -23.44
N TYR A 147 8.33 6.64 -23.71
CA TYR A 147 7.53 7.83 -23.43
C TYR A 147 6.22 7.85 -24.24
N ASP A 148 6.26 7.43 -25.51
CA ASP A 148 5.06 7.32 -26.35
C ASP A 148 4.02 6.34 -25.78
N PHE A 149 4.45 5.32 -25.03
CA PHE A 149 3.55 4.38 -24.34
C PHE A 149 2.98 4.92 -23.03
N PHE A 150 3.68 5.84 -22.36
CA PHE A 150 3.30 6.40 -21.05
C PHE A 150 3.43 7.93 -20.99
N PRO A 151 2.74 8.69 -21.89
CA PRO A 151 2.96 10.13 -22.04
C PRO A 151 2.55 10.95 -20.81
N SER A 152 1.73 10.39 -19.92
CA SER A 152 1.19 11.10 -18.74
C SER A 152 1.76 10.61 -17.39
N TYR A 153 2.61 9.57 -17.40
CA TYR A 153 3.01 8.86 -16.17
C TYR A 153 4.51 8.57 -16.16
N THR A 154 5.35 9.61 -16.22
CA THR A 154 6.82 9.47 -16.23
C THR A 154 7.38 8.72 -15.03
N TRP A 155 6.70 8.76 -13.88
CA TRP A 155 7.06 7.96 -12.72
C TRP A 155 6.99 6.44 -12.99
N GLN A 156 6.11 5.98 -13.88
CA GLN A 156 5.98 4.55 -14.21
C GLN A 156 7.22 4.03 -14.92
N MET A 157 7.94 4.87 -15.66
CA MET A 157 9.21 4.47 -16.28
C MET A 157 10.30 4.20 -15.23
N VAL A 158 10.25 4.92 -14.10
CA VAL A 158 11.25 4.81 -13.01
C VAL A 158 10.84 3.72 -12.02
N PHE A 159 9.62 3.78 -11.49
CA PHE A 159 9.15 2.93 -10.41
C PHE A 159 8.36 1.71 -10.88
N GLY A 160 7.75 1.75 -12.07
CA GLY A 160 6.90 0.67 -12.59
C GLY A 160 7.59 -0.69 -12.63
N PRO A 161 8.80 -0.82 -13.23
CA PRO A 161 9.52 -2.10 -13.24
C PRO A 161 9.84 -2.63 -11.84
N PHE A 162 10.18 -1.72 -10.91
CA PHE A 162 10.50 -2.08 -9.52
C PHE A 162 9.26 -2.54 -8.75
N PHE A 163 8.14 -1.81 -8.87
CA PHE A 163 6.87 -2.17 -8.25
C PHE A 163 6.32 -3.47 -8.83
N LEU A 164 6.46 -3.71 -10.14
CA LEU A 164 6.07 -4.97 -10.76
C LEU A 164 6.89 -6.15 -10.20
N ALA A 165 8.21 -5.99 -10.12
CA ALA A 165 9.10 -7.03 -9.57
C ALA A 165 8.77 -7.33 -8.09
N ILE A 166 8.52 -6.30 -7.29
CA ILE A 166 8.11 -6.45 -5.90
C ILE A 166 6.73 -7.10 -5.81
N GLY A 167 5.76 -6.72 -6.64
CA GLY A 167 4.43 -7.30 -6.67
C GLY A 167 4.49 -8.81 -6.94
N ILE A 168 5.25 -9.23 -7.96
CA ILE A 168 5.49 -10.64 -8.27
C ILE A 168 6.14 -11.35 -7.07
N PHE A 169 7.15 -10.73 -6.45
CA PHE A 169 7.82 -11.27 -5.28
C PHE A 169 6.87 -11.45 -4.09
N ILE A 170 6.02 -10.46 -3.79
CA ILE A 170 5.03 -10.51 -2.70
C ILE A 170 4.07 -11.68 -2.93
N VAL A 171 3.48 -11.78 -4.13
CA VAL A 171 2.55 -12.86 -4.49
C VAL A 171 3.23 -14.22 -4.33
N TRP A 172 4.42 -14.38 -4.90
CA TRP A 172 5.18 -15.63 -4.82
C TRP A 172 5.55 -16.02 -3.37
N PHE A 173 6.05 -15.06 -2.59
CA PHE A 173 6.46 -15.30 -1.21
C PHE A 173 5.27 -15.60 -0.31
N LEU A 174 4.19 -14.82 -0.41
CA LEU A 174 2.97 -15.05 0.36
C LEU A 174 2.32 -16.38 0.00
N TRP A 175 2.37 -16.80 -1.27
CA TRP A 175 1.91 -18.13 -1.67
C TRP A 175 2.64 -19.19 -0.86
N LYS A 176 3.97 -19.17 -0.88
CA LYS A 176 4.78 -20.16 -0.15
C LYS A 176 4.62 -20.08 1.36
N ALA A 177 4.44 -18.89 1.91
CA ALA A 177 4.30 -18.70 3.35
C ALA A 177 2.92 -19.10 3.89
N LEU A 178 1.85 -18.92 3.11
CA LEU A 178 0.45 -19.13 3.53
C LEU A 178 -0.14 -20.47 3.07
N GLU A 179 0.43 -21.10 2.04
CA GLU A 179 0.02 -22.41 1.52
C GLU A 179 -0.09 -23.50 2.60
N PRO A 180 0.86 -23.65 3.56
CA PRO A 180 0.76 -24.66 4.61
C PRO A 180 -0.46 -24.53 5.53
N ARG A 181 -1.06 -23.33 5.60
CA ARG A 181 -2.21 -23.03 6.48
C ARG A 181 -3.53 -22.88 5.73
N LYS A 182 -3.54 -23.10 4.39
CA LYS A 182 -4.67 -22.79 3.49
C LYS A 182 -5.19 -21.34 3.62
N LEU A 183 -4.36 -20.43 4.15
CA LEU A 183 -4.73 -19.02 4.34
C LEU A 183 -4.65 -18.22 3.04
N TRP A 184 -4.09 -18.80 1.98
CA TRP A 184 -4.00 -18.20 0.67
C TRP A 184 -5.35 -17.78 0.07
N TYR A 185 -6.44 -18.51 0.36
CA TYR A 185 -7.78 -18.13 -0.11
C TYR A 185 -8.23 -16.76 0.41
N TRP A 186 -7.83 -16.39 1.63
CA TRP A 186 -8.14 -15.08 2.19
C TRP A 186 -7.32 -13.96 1.56
N PHE A 187 -6.10 -14.28 1.08
CA PHE A 187 -5.30 -13.33 0.32
C PHE A 187 -5.96 -12.98 -1.03
N LEU A 188 -6.57 -13.96 -1.71
CA LEU A 188 -7.29 -13.72 -2.96
C LEU A 188 -8.62 -12.97 -2.79
N VAL A 189 -9.27 -13.08 -1.64
CA VAL A 189 -10.52 -12.34 -1.35
C VAL A 189 -10.23 -10.88 -0.98
N GLY A 190 -9.03 -10.59 -0.49
CA GLY A 190 -8.61 -9.24 -0.11
C GLY A 190 -7.87 -8.45 -1.19
N MET A 191 -7.51 -9.07 -2.31
CA MET A 191 -7.05 -8.39 -3.54
C MET A 191 -8.24 -8.13 -4.45
#